data_AF-A0A7S0PHJ7-F1
#
_entry.id   AF-A0A7S0PHJ7-F1
#
_cell.length_a   1.000
_cell.length_b   1.000
_cell.length_c   1.000
_cell.angle_alpha   90.00
_cell.angle_beta   90.00
_cell.angle_gamma   90.00
#
_symmetry.space_group_name_H-M   'P 1'
#
loop_
_entity.id
_entity.type
_entity.pdbx_description
1 polymer ?
#
loop_
_entity_poly.entity_id
_entity_poly.type
_entity_poly.pdbx_seq_one_letter_code
_entity_poly.pdbx_strand_id
1 'polypeptide(L)'
;DAERGNGSALHRLVDLDLSGSERLGKRGVLALVRSYHGLLSLRLDRCRRIKRAFVLRLAEELPLARPGERWFGLEPVPDAAERAAMIARRELEWTSADRLCRWWR
;
A
#
# COMPACT_ATOMS: atom_id res chain seq x y z
N ASP A 1 26.53 -1.14 11.41
CA ASP A 1 26.39 -2.16 10.35
C ASP A 1 25.23 -3.09 10.64
N ALA A 2 24.71 -3.73 9.59
CA ALA A 2 23.62 -4.71 9.57
C ALA A 2 22.19 -4.17 9.32
N GLU A 3 22.01 -3.67 8.09
CA GLU A 3 20.80 -3.94 7.31
C GLU A 3 20.57 -5.46 7.24
N ARG A 4 19.74 -5.99 8.14
CA ARG A 4 19.31 -7.38 8.14
C ARG A 4 17.79 -7.44 8.22
N GLY A 5 17.16 -7.52 7.05
CA GLY A 5 15.71 -7.69 6.94
C GLY A 5 15.15 -7.60 5.52
N ASN A 6 15.92 -7.84 4.46
CA ASN A 6 15.39 -7.94 3.10
C ASN A 6 14.86 -9.35 2.82
N GLY A 7 13.86 -9.76 3.61
CA GLY A 7 13.20 -11.05 3.51
C GLY A 7 11.71 -10.85 3.37
N SER A 8 11.23 -10.65 2.14
CA SER A 8 9.92 -11.07 1.61
C SER A 8 8.71 -11.09 2.57
N ALA A 9 8.59 -10.14 3.49
CA ALA A 9 7.32 -9.81 4.09
C ALA A 9 6.71 -8.82 3.12
N LEU A 10 5.70 -9.24 2.38
CA LEU A 10 4.69 -8.33 1.85
C LEU A 10 4.24 -7.50 3.05
N HIS A 11 4.88 -6.35 3.26
CA HIS A 11 4.52 -5.43 4.32
C HIS A 11 3.11 -4.97 3.94
N ARG A 12 2.10 -5.66 4.47
CA ARG A 12 0.70 -5.29 4.38
C ARG A 12 0.49 -4.06 5.24
N LEU A 13 1.12 -2.96 4.85
CA LEU A 13 0.82 -1.67 5.40
C LEU A 13 -0.56 -1.33 4.88
N VAL A 14 -1.58 -1.59 5.70
CA VAL A 14 -2.98 -1.35 5.34
C VAL A 14 -3.29 0.13 5.53
N ASP A 15 -2.78 0.72 6.61
CA ASP A 15 -3.00 2.09 7.00
C ASP A 15 -1.68 2.82 7.17
N LEU A 16 -1.58 4.02 6.61
CA LEU A 16 -0.41 4.88 6.76
C LEU A 16 -0.84 6.31 7.07
N ASP A 17 -0.42 6.83 8.21
CA ASP A 17 -0.63 8.24 8.57
C ASP A 17 0.67 9.03 8.38
N LEU A 18 0.66 9.97 7.44
CA LEU A 18 1.76 10.92 7.21
C LEU A 18 1.31 12.37 7.45
N SER A 19 0.22 12.55 8.21
CA SER A 19 -0.29 13.88 8.52
C SER A 19 0.78 14.77 9.20
N GLY A 20 0.78 16.06 8.86
CA GLY A 20 1.75 17.02 9.37
C GLY A 20 3.15 16.94 8.76
N SER A 21 3.39 16.06 7.78
CA SER A 21 4.70 15.92 7.16
C SER A 21 4.98 17.04 6.15
N GLU A 22 5.53 18.17 6.63
CA GLU A 22 5.79 19.36 5.79
C GLU A 22 6.84 19.15 4.70
N ARG A 23 7.78 18.22 4.92
CA ARG A 23 8.86 17.89 3.96
C ARG A 23 8.46 16.81 2.96
N LEU A 24 7.31 16.17 3.14
CA LEU A 24 6.87 15.06 2.31
C LEU A 24 6.54 15.55 0.89
N GLY A 25 7.31 15.06 -0.08
CA GLY A 25 7.12 15.36 -1.49
C GLY A 25 6.34 14.27 -2.21
N LYS A 26 5.76 14.63 -3.36
CA LYS A 26 5.05 13.70 -4.26
C LYS A 26 5.84 12.43 -4.56
N ARG A 27 7.15 12.55 -4.82
CA ARG A 27 8.03 11.42 -5.13
C ARG A 27 8.15 10.43 -3.96
N GLY A 28 8.21 10.92 -2.73
CA GLY A 28 8.29 10.07 -1.54
C GLY A 28 7.02 9.26 -1.33
N VAL A 29 5.85 9.91 -1.48
CA VAL A 29 4.56 9.22 -1.40
C VAL A 29 4.40 8.20 -2.52
N LEU A 30 4.80 8.55 -3.75
CA LEU A 30 4.75 7.62 -4.87
C LEU A 30 5.63 6.39 -4.63
N ALA A 31 6.84 6.58 -4.09
CA ALA A 31 7.73 5.48 -3.74
C ALA A 31 7.10 4.56 -2.68
N LEU A 32 6.53 5.13 -1.62
CA LEU A 32 5.82 4.36 -0.58
C LEU A 32 4.67 3.55 -1.17
N VAL A 33 3.81 4.18 -1.96
CA VAL A 33 2.65 3.53 -2.58
C VAL A 33 3.07 2.41 -3.52
N ARG A 34 4.16 2.59 -4.27
CA ARG A 34 4.71 1.55 -5.16
C ARG A 34 5.37 0.40 -4.40
N SER A 35 5.97 0.68 -3.24
CA SER A 35 6.56 -0.35 -2.39
C SER A 35 5.50 -1.15 -1.64
N TYR A 36 4.34 -0.56 -1.35
CA TYR A 36 3.25 -1.19 -0.61
C TYR A 36 2.04 -1.44 -1.53
N HIS A 37 2.05 -2.56 -2.24
CA HIS A 37 0.94 -3.01 -3.10
C HIS A 37 -0.38 -3.27 -2.36
N GLY A 38 -0.36 -3.31 -1.01
CA GLY A 38 -1.53 -3.52 -0.16
C GLY A 38 -2.02 -2.28 0.60
N LEU A 39 -1.55 -1.08 0.25
CA LEU A 39 -1.93 0.15 0.94
C LEU A 39 -3.40 0.49 0.68
N LEU A 40 -4.21 0.47 1.73
CA LEU A 40 -5.65 0.72 1.64
C LEU A 40 -6.01 2.14 2.09
N SER A 41 -5.37 2.63 3.16
CA SER A 41 -5.58 3.98 3.68
C SER A 41 -4.27 4.76 3.76
N LEU A 42 -4.35 6.04 3.41
CA LEU A 42 -3.24 6.97 3.49
C LEU A 42 -3.75 8.33 3.95
N ARG A 43 -3.35 8.80 5.13
CA ARG A 43 -3.63 10.16 5.60
C ARG A 43 -2.49 11.10 5.24
N LEU A 44 -2.82 12.20 4.57
CA LEU A 44 -1.89 13.24 4.14
C LEU A 44 -2.31 14.62 4.69
N ASP A 45 -3.09 14.65 5.76
CA ASP A 45 -3.59 15.90 6.33
C ASP A 45 -2.45 16.86 6.68
N ARG A 46 -2.62 18.15 6.39
CA ARG A 46 -1.60 19.19 6.61
C ARG A 46 -0.29 19.01 5.82
N CYS A 47 -0.23 18.14 4.80
CA CYS A 47 0.90 18.06 3.88
C CYS A 47 0.85 19.20 2.83
N ARG A 48 1.38 20.38 3.16
CA ARG A 48 1.34 21.60 2.31
C ARG A 48 1.88 21.44 0.88
N ARG A 49 2.81 20.50 0.66
CA ARG A 49 3.43 20.25 -0.65
C ARG A 49 2.61 19.32 -1.55
N ILE A 50 1.61 18.65 -1.00
CA ILE A 50 0.78 17.70 -1.72
C ILE A 50 -0.54 18.38 -2.11
N LYS A 51 -0.84 18.35 -3.41
CA LYS A 51 -2.06 18.90 -3.98
C LYS A 51 -3.09 17.80 -4.19
N ARG A 52 -4.38 18.14 -4.15
CA ARG A 52 -5.49 17.21 -4.40
C ARG A 52 -5.35 16.45 -5.73
N ALA A 53 -4.88 17.12 -6.79
CA ALA A 53 -4.62 16.48 -8.09
C ALA A 53 -3.63 15.29 -8.01
N PHE A 54 -2.67 15.33 -7.09
CA PHE A 54 -1.74 14.23 -6.88
C PHE A 54 -2.41 13.04 -6.19
N VAL A 55 -3.30 13.31 -5.22
CA VAL A 55 -4.09 12.27 -4.53
C VAL A 55 -5.05 11.58 -5.50
N LEU A 56 -5.71 12.34 -6.39
CA LEU A 56 -6.57 11.78 -7.43
C LEU A 56 -5.81 10.84 -8.37
N ARG A 57 -4.65 11.30 -8.87
CA ARG A 57 -3.78 10.46 -9.71
C ARG A 57 -3.29 9.20 -8.98
N LEU A 58 -3.02 9.31 -7.68
CA LEU A 58 -2.65 8.17 -6.85
C LEU A 58 -3.78 7.15 -6.71
N ALA A 59 -5.01 7.61 -6.56
CA ALA A 59 -6.19 6.74 -6.51
C ALA A 59 -6.43 6.03 -7.85
N GLU A 60 -6.10 6.64 -8.99
CA GLU A 60 -6.15 5.98 -10.30
C GLU A 60 -5.14 4.83 -10.42
N GLU A 61 -3.97 4.94 -9.78
CA GLU A 61 -2.95 3.87 -9.76
C GLU A 61 -3.26 2.76 -8.75
N LEU A 62 -4.17 3.00 -7.78
CA LEU A 62 -4.48 2.07 -6.69
C LEU A 62 -5.94 1.58 -6.78
N PRO A 63 -6.21 0.38 -7.31
CA PRO A 63 -7.58 -0.13 -7.46
C PRO A 63 -8.28 -0.51 -6.14
N LEU A 64 -7.54 -0.45 -5.02
CA LEU A 64 -8.00 -0.77 -3.68
C LEU A 64 -8.18 0.47 -2.79
N ALA A 65 -7.85 1.66 -3.30
CA ALA A 65 -7.93 2.91 -2.54
C ALA A 65 -8.63 3.99 -3.38
N ARG A 66 -9.51 4.75 -2.74
CA ARG A 66 -10.22 5.89 -3.32
C ARG A 66 -9.75 7.19 -2.69
N PRO A 67 -9.92 8.36 -3.32
CA PRO A 67 -9.66 9.63 -2.66
C PRO A 67 -10.57 9.76 -1.44
N GLY A 68 -9.99 10.09 -0.28
CA GLY A 68 -10.78 10.33 0.93
C GLY A 68 -11.68 11.54 0.76
N GLU A 69 -12.98 11.38 1.03
CA GLU A 69 -13.92 12.51 1.10
C GLU A 69 -13.92 13.14 2.50
N ARG A 70 -13.60 12.33 3.53
CA ARG A 70 -13.59 12.73 4.94
C ARG A 70 -12.25 13.30 5.43
N TRP A 71 -11.14 12.90 4.83
CA TRP A 71 -9.80 13.39 5.16
C TRP A 71 -8.98 13.60 3.90
N PHE A 72 -7.93 14.43 3.97
CA PHE A 72 -7.06 14.67 2.84
C PHE A 72 -6.10 13.49 2.67
N GLY A 73 -6.38 12.62 1.70
CA GLY A 73 -5.58 11.43 1.44
C GLY A 73 -6.31 10.36 0.65
N LEU A 74 -5.96 9.10 0.87
CA LEU A 74 -6.62 7.93 0.31
C LEU A 74 -7.38 7.19 1.41
N GLU A 75 -8.55 6.69 1.06
CA GLU A 75 -9.42 5.88 1.89
C GLU A 75 -9.61 4.52 1.24
N PRO A 76 -9.70 3.42 2.02
CA PRO A 76 -10.07 2.12 1.48
C PRO A 76 -11.40 2.20 0.73
N VAL A 77 -11.50 1.53 -0.41
CA VAL A 77 -12.82 1.15 -0.92
C VAL A 77 -13.47 0.16 0.06
N PRO A 78 -14.81 0.09 0.19
CA PRO A 78 -15.46 -0.79 1.17
C PRO A 78 -15.06 -2.26 1.02
N ASP A 79 -14.83 -2.71 -0.22
CA ASP A 79 -14.35 -4.08 -0.54
C ASP A 79 -12.83 -4.22 -0.60
N ALA A 80 -12.07 -3.17 -0.23
CA ALA A 80 -10.61 -3.16 -0.35
C ALA A 80 -9.95 -4.25 0.48
N ALA A 81 -10.42 -4.46 1.71
CA ALA A 81 -9.90 -5.47 2.62
C ALA A 81 -10.15 -6.89 2.08
N GLU A 82 -11.35 -7.14 1.54
CA GLU A 82 -11.71 -8.44 0.97
C GLU A 82 -10.91 -8.73 -0.30
N ARG A 83 -10.77 -7.73 -1.18
CA ARG A 83 -9.92 -7.83 -2.38
C ARG A 83 -8.46 -8.07 -2.04
N ALA A 84 -7.93 -7.36 -1.04
CA ALA A 84 -6.56 -7.57 -0.56
C ALA A 84 -6.39 -8.98 0.04
N ALA A 85 -7.38 -9.48 0.78
CA ALA A 85 -7.39 -10.84 1.31
C ALA A 85 -7.44 -11.91 0.20
N MET A 86 -8.21 -11.69 -0.87
CA MET A 86 -8.22 -12.61 -2.03
C MET A 86 -6.86 -12.67 -2.73
N ILE A 87 -6.22 -11.52 -2.95
CA ILE A 87 -4.88 -11.46 -3.58
C ILE A 87 -3.86 -12.21 -2.72
N ALA A 88 -3.84 -11.91 -1.42
CA ALA A 88 -2.98 -12.58 -0.46
C ALA A 88 -3.23 -14.10 -0.36
N ARG A 89 -4.49 -14.53 -0.42
CA ARG A 89 -4.85 -15.94 -0.34
C ARG A 89 -4.36 -16.70 -1.56
N ARG A 90 -4.50 -16.11 -2.76
CA ARG A 90 -3.88 -16.66 -3.96
C ARG A 90 -2.38 -16.80 -3.77
N GLU A 91 -1.68 -15.77 -3.35
CA GLU A 91 -0.22 -15.85 -3.14
C GLU A 91 0.19 -16.98 -2.17
N LEU A 92 -0.57 -17.20 -1.10
CA LEU A 92 -0.35 -18.30 -0.16
C LEU A 92 -0.58 -19.67 -0.81
N GLU A 93 -1.65 -19.83 -1.59
CA GLU A 93 -1.94 -21.05 -2.36
C GLU A 93 -0.78 -21.35 -3.33
N TRP A 94 -0.33 -20.36 -4.11
CA TRP A 94 0.83 -20.50 -5.01
C TRP A 94 2.13 -20.84 -4.27
N THR A 95 2.41 -20.18 -3.15
CA THR A 95 3.63 -20.42 -2.36
C THR A 95 3.61 -21.77 -1.65
N SER A 96 2.43 -22.25 -1.26
CA SER A 96 2.25 -23.59 -0.68
C SER A 96 2.43 -24.68 -1.73
N ALA A 97 1.90 -24.48 -2.94
CA ALA A 97 2.09 -25.38 -4.08
C ALA A 97 3.57 -25.45 -4.49
N ASP A 98 4.26 -24.30 -4.57
CA ASP A 98 5.69 -24.25 -4.89
C ASP A 98 6.55 -24.98 -3.85
N ARG A 99 6.22 -24.82 -2.55
CA ARG A 99 6.88 -25.54 -1.45
C ARG A 99 6.67 -27.05 -1.52
N LEU A 100 5.46 -27.50 -1.88
CA LEU A 100 5.17 -28.92 -2.06
C LEU A 100 5.93 -29.47 -3.27
N CYS A 101 5.94 -28.76 -4.40
CA CYS A 101 6.70 -29.19 -5.59
C CYS A 101 8.22 -29.27 -5.35
N ARG A 102 8.79 -28.41 -4.49
CA ARG A 102 10.22 -28.47 -4.12
C ARG A 102 10.58 -29.65 -3.20
N TRP A 103 9.62 -30.17 -2.44
CA TRP A 103 9.84 -31.32 -1.55
C TRP A 103 9.86 -32.67 -2.27
N TRP A 104 9.33 -32.72 -3.49
CA TRP A 104 9.22 -33.95 -4.29
C TRP A 104 10.29 -34.05 -5.39
N ARG A 105 11.32 -33.19 -5.37
CA ARG A 105 12.49 -33.24 -6.26
C ARG A 105 13.74 -33.56 -5.45
#